data_AF-A0A9W8X5K2-F1
#
_entry.id   AF-A0A9W8X5K2-F1
#
_cell.length_a   1.000
_cell.length_b   1.000
_cell.length_c   1.000
_cell.angle_alpha   90.00
_cell.angle_beta   90.00
_cell.angle_gamma   90.00
#
_symmetry.space_group_name_H-M   'P 1'
#
loop_
_entity.id
_entity.type
_entity.pdbx_description
1 polymer ?
#
loop_
_entity_poly.entity_id
_entity_poly.type
_entity_poly.pdbx_seq_one_letter_code
_entity_poly.pdbx_strand_id
1 'polypeptide(L)'
;MFQPLLRANGSKFGCTQVYNQLVLDYEGDEDGMLVVVQDLKTKELKKYRSKYLVACDGDRSSTRKKEGISFDGDGQAASSLLDSYTVERQPVDAFTVDQATARFYNRIDHVQPPASEEADLTVELGYAYPKGAIIRGKSSRLEKAFESPSAPSASAGTRFPHVCVKAGDRRLSALDLIKQNLVLVNTESNSPWLQVAQAVNALEIDAYELHKSSIPAQDAEGDLRKRCKLASGEVLLVRPDGFIAWRAETRREGGHLDALNDALCRILGASNASF
;
A
#
# COMPACT_ATOMS: atom_id res chain seq x y z
N MET A 1 -15.18 5.16 1.41
CA MET A 1 -15.81 6.49 1.57
C MET A 1 -17.01 6.74 0.64
N PHE A 2 -16.89 6.52 -0.68
CA PHE A 2 -17.99 6.80 -1.62
C PHE A 2 -19.17 5.81 -1.51
N GLN A 3 -18.94 4.59 -1.01
CA GLN A 3 -19.95 3.55 -1.02
C GLN A 3 -21.25 3.94 -0.29
N PRO A 4 -21.26 4.51 0.93
CA PRO A 4 -22.50 5.00 1.56
C PRO A 4 -23.19 6.14 0.79
N LEU A 5 -22.43 7.05 0.17
CA LEU A 5 -22.99 8.15 -0.63
C LEU A 5 -23.60 7.64 -1.93
N LEU A 6 -22.90 6.76 -2.65
CA LEU A 6 -23.40 6.08 -3.85
C LEU A 6 -24.64 5.24 -3.51
N ARG A 7 -24.63 4.56 -2.36
CA ARG A 7 -25.78 3.82 -1.83
C ARG A 7 -27.00 4.71 -1.64
N ALA A 8 -26.83 5.80 -0.89
CA ALA A 8 -27.91 6.71 -0.55
C ALA A 8 -28.50 7.43 -1.77
N ASN A 9 -27.71 7.60 -2.85
CA ASN A 9 -28.14 8.35 -4.02
C ASN A 9 -28.49 7.49 -5.24
N GLY A 10 -28.10 6.21 -5.28
CA GLY A 10 -28.31 5.35 -6.46
C GLY A 10 -29.77 5.26 -6.90
N SER A 11 -30.71 5.19 -5.96
CA SER A 11 -32.16 5.14 -6.26
C SER A 11 -32.67 6.39 -6.97
N LYS A 12 -32.06 7.57 -6.76
CA LYS A 12 -32.41 8.82 -7.44
C LYS A 12 -32.17 8.75 -8.95
N PHE A 13 -31.28 7.85 -9.38
CA PHE A 13 -30.95 7.61 -10.79
C PHE A 13 -31.57 6.31 -11.32
N GLY A 14 -32.57 5.75 -10.62
CA GLY A 14 -33.26 4.52 -11.03
C GLY A 14 -32.46 3.23 -10.78
N CYS A 15 -31.38 3.28 -9.98
CA CYS A 15 -30.61 2.09 -9.64
C CYS A 15 -31.26 1.31 -8.48
N THR A 16 -31.52 0.02 -8.70
CA THR A 16 -31.91 -0.94 -7.66
C THR A 16 -30.66 -1.63 -7.12
N GLN A 17 -30.42 -1.51 -5.82
CA GLN A 17 -29.27 -2.11 -5.15
C GLN A 17 -29.72 -3.28 -4.28
N VAL A 18 -29.18 -4.47 -4.53
CA VAL A 18 -29.50 -5.68 -3.77
C VAL A 18 -28.21 -6.27 -3.20
N TYR A 19 -28.16 -6.44 -1.89
CA TYR A 19 -26.98 -6.93 -1.17
C TYR A 19 -27.15 -8.38 -0.73
N ASN A 20 -26.04 -9.01 -0.33
CA ASN A 20 -25.98 -10.43 0.03
C ASN A 20 -26.45 -11.33 -1.13
N GLN A 21 -26.17 -10.91 -2.36
CA GLN A 21 -26.48 -11.65 -3.57
C GLN A 21 -25.16 -12.08 -4.20
N LEU A 22 -25.00 -13.37 -4.46
CA LEU A 22 -23.84 -13.92 -5.14
C LEU A 22 -24.24 -14.30 -6.57
N VAL A 23 -23.59 -13.72 -7.57
CA VAL A 23 -23.72 -14.18 -8.95
C VAL A 23 -23.02 -15.54 -9.06
N LEU A 24 -23.79 -16.58 -9.34
CA LEU A 24 -23.27 -17.94 -9.52
C LEU A 24 -22.83 -18.18 -10.95
N ASP A 25 -23.63 -17.70 -11.90
CA ASP A 25 -23.40 -17.93 -13.31
C ASP A 25 -24.13 -16.90 -14.18
N TYR A 26 -23.76 -16.80 -15.45
CA TYR A 26 -24.49 -16.03 -16.45
C TYR A 26 -24.26 -16.54 -17.87
N GLU A 27 -25.22 -16.42 -18.77
CA GLU A 27 -25.06 -16.76 -20.18
C GLU A 27 -25.58 -15.62 -21.05
N GLY A 28 -24.94 -15.41 -22.21
CA GLY A 28 -25.38 -14.43 -23.20
C GLY A 28 -26.01 -15.12 -24.40
N ASP A 29 -27.11 -14.55 -24.89
CA ASP A 29 -27.76 -14.92 -26.15
C ASP A 29 -28.18 -13.65 -26.93
N GLU A 30 -28.94 -13.79 -28.02
CA GLU A 30 -29.38 -12.67 -28.88
C GLU A 30 -30.19 -11.58 -28.15
N ASP A 31 -30.93 -11.96 -27.11
CA ASP A 31 -31.78 -11.06 -26.31
C ASP A 31 -31.03 -10.46 -25.10
N GLY A 32 -29.71 -10.69 -24.97
CA GLY A 32 -28.86 -10.19 -23.88
C GLY A 32 -28.37 -11.27 -22.90
N MET A 33 -28.20 -10.90 -21.64
CA MET A 33 -27.62 -11.74 -20.57
C MET A 33 -28.70 -12.30 -19.64
N LEU A 34 -28.63 -13.61 -19.38
CA LEU A 34 -29.31 -14.29 -18.29
C LEU A 34 -28.33 -14.49 -17.13
N VAL A 35 -28.64 -13.99 -15.94
CA VAL A 35 -27.76 -14.04 -14.76
C VAL A 35 -28.43 -14.84 -13.64
N VAL A 36 -27.73 -15.85 -13.12
CA VAL A 36 -28.17 -16.67 -12.00
C VAL A 36 -27.53 -16.16 -10.71
N VAL A 37 -28.36 -15.84 -9.74
CA VAL A 37 -27.96 -15.19 -8.49
C VAL A 37 -28.50 -15.98 -7.30
N GLN A 38 -27.68 -16.15 -6.27
CA GLN A 38 -28.08 -16.75 -5.00
C GLN A 38 -28.13 -15.71 -3.88
N ASP A 39 -29.23 -15.69 -3.13
CA ASP A 39 -29.28 -14.97 -1.86
C ASP A 39 -28.44 -15.71 -0.82
N LEU A 40 -27.42 -15.06 -0.29
CA LEU A 40 -26.47 -15.67 0.65
C LEU A 40 -27.11 -16.01 2.00
N LYS A 41 -28.19 -15.33 2.38
CA LYS A 41 -28.92 -15.57 3.63
C LYS A 41 -29.93 -16.70 3.47
N THR A 42 -30.80 -16.62 2.46
CA THR A 42 -31.89 -17.59 2.28
C THR A 42 -31.50 -18.81 1.45
N LYS A 43 -30.37 -18.73 0.73
CA LYS A 43 -29.89 -19.71 -0.26
C LYS A 43 -30.79 -19.85 -1.50
N GLU A 44 -31.83 -19.03 -1.64
CA GLU A 44 -32.73 -19.02 -2.78
C GLU A 44 -32.02 -18.56 -4.06
N LEU A 45 -32.39 -19.17 -5.19
CA LEU A 45 -31.88 -18.81 -6.52
C LEU A 45 -32.86 -17.92 -7.26
N LYS A 46 -32.35 -16.84 -7.88
CA LYS A 46 -33.09 -15.92 -8.73
C LYS A 46 -32.40 -15.78 -10.08
N LYS A 47 -33.19 -15.57 -11.13
CA LYS A 47 -32.70 -15.29 -12.47
C LYS A 47 -33.04 -13.86 -12.87
N TYR A 48 -32.06 -13.15 -13.40
CA TYR A 48 -32.22 -11.80 -13.94
C TYR A 48 -31.94 -11.82 -15.43
N ARG A 49 -32.73 -11.05 -16.19
CA ARG A 49 -32.51 -10.79 -17.61
C ARG A 49 -32.08 -9.34 -17.78
N SER A 50 -30.99 -9.10 -18.50
CA SER A 50 -30.46 -7.75 -18.73
C SER A 50 -29.79 -7.65 -20.09
N LYS A 51 -29.75 -6.47 -20.71
CA LYS A 51 -29.06 -6.28 -22.00
C LYS A 51 -27.54 -6.46 -21.91
N TYR A 52 -26.96 -6.07 -20.78
CA TYR A 52 -25.52 -6.12 -20.53
C TYR A 52 -25.25 -6.56 -19.09
N LEU A 53 -24.07 -7.16 -18.87
CA LEU A 53 -23.53 -7.46 -17.55
C LEU A 53 -22.20 -6.71 -17.40
N VAL A 54 -22.06 -5.93 -16.33
CA VAL A 54 -20.80 -5.25 -15.98
C VAL A 54 -20.25 -5.90 -14.73
N ALA A 55 -19.08 -6.53 -14.83
CA ALA A 55 -18.44 -7.18 -13.71
C ALA A 55 -17.56 -6.18 -12.94
N CYS A 56 -17.96 -5.89 -11.70
CA CYS A 56 -17.20 -5.10 -10.73
C CYS A 56 -16.90 -5.93 -9.47
N ASP A 57 -16.67 -7.23 -9.66
CA ASP A 57 -16.52 -8.26 -8.62
C ASP A 57 -15.08 -8.41 -8.09
N GLY A 58 -14.20 -7.46 -8.43
CA GLY A 58 -12.90 -7.26 -7.80
C GLY A 58 -11.76 -8.14 -8.34
N ASP A 59 -10.68 -8.23 -7.59
CA ASP A 59 -9.44 -8.95 -7.96
C ASP A 59 -9.65 -10.47 -8.10
N ARG A 60 -10.55 -11.05 -7.31
CA ARG A 60 -10.90 -12.48 -7.37
C ARG A 60 -12.02 -12.80 -8.36
N SER A 61 -12.32 -11.85 -9.26
CA SER A 61 -13.43 -11.89 -10.21
C SER A 61 -13.73 -13.29 -10.76
N SER A 62 -14.92 -13.79 -10.48
CA SER A 62 -15.42 -15.04 -11.05
C SER A 62 -15.77 -14.86 -12.52
N THR A 63 -16.28 -13.69 -12.90
CA THR A 63 -16.55 -13.33 -14.29
C THR A 63 -15.27 -13.39 -15.13
N ARG A 64 -14.18 -12.75 -14.69
CA ARG A 64 -12.92 -12.75 -15.43
C ARG A 64 -12.43 -14.16 -15.73
N LYS A 65 -12.48 -15.05 -14.72
CA LYS A 65 -12.09 -16.46 -14.86
C LYS A 65 -12.99 -17.21 -15.83
N LYS A 66 -14.31 -16.97 -15.77
CA LYS A 66 -15.28 -17.59 -16.69
C LYS A 66 -15.01 -17.19 -18.14
N GLU A 67 -14.74 -15.92 -18.40
CA GLU A 67 -14.45 -15.41 -19.75
C GLU A 67 -13.03 -15.76 -20.25
N GLY A 68 -12.25 -16.52 -19.49
CA GLY A 68 -10.88 -16.88 -19.88
C GLY A 68 -9.92 -15.68 -19.95
N ILE A 69 -10.24 -14.57 -19.29
CA ILE A 69 -9.40 -13.38 -19.26
C ILE A 69 -8.27 -13.62 -18.26
N SER A 70 -7.06 -13.84 -18.77
CA SER A 70 -5.87 -13.98 -17.93
C SER A 70 -5.39 -12.62 -17.41
N PHE A 71 -4.80 -12.61 -16.22
CA PHE A 71 -3.90 -11.53 -15.84
C PHE A 71 -2.54 -11.82 -16.45
N ASP A 72 -1.99 -10.83 -17.14
CA ASP A 72 -0.62 -10.84 -17.61
C ASP A 72 0.22 -9.91 -16.72
N GLY A 73 1.37 -10.40 -16.28
CA GLY A 73 2.25 -9.73 -15.33
C GLY A 73 2.89 -10.69 -14.34
N ASP A 74 4.19 -10.49 -14.09
CA ASP A 74 5.02 -11.28 -13.17
C ASP A 74 4.71 -10.94 -11.70
N GLY A 75 3.46 -11.15 -11.29
CA GLY A 75 3.03 -10.89 -9.92
C GLY A 75 3.73 -11.83 -8.94
N GLN A 76 4.80 -11.36 -8.29
CA GLN A 76 5.58 -12.13 -7.30
C GLN A 76 4.92 -12.20 -5.91
N ALA A 77 3.80 -11.49 -5.69
CA ALA A 77 3.08 -11.47 -4.43
C ALA A 77 1.97 -12.54 -4.39
N ALA A 78 1.75 -13.11 -3.21
CA ALA A 78 0.65 -14.04 -2.99
C ALA A 78 -0.70 -13.30 -2.99
N SER A 79 -1.77 -14.01 -3.33
CA SER A 79 -3.15 -13.47 -3.32
C SER A 79 -3.62 -13.02 -1.93
N SER A 80 -3.00 -13.51 -0.86
CA SER A 80 -3.21 -13.08 0.53
C SER A 80 -2.75 -11.65 0.79
N LEU A 81 -1.85 -11.09 -0.03
CA LEU A 81 -1.46 -9.68 0.07
C LEU A 81 -2.68 -8.75 -0.04
N LEU A 82 -3.68 -9.14 -0.82
CA LEU A 82 -4.90 -8.35 -1.02
C LEU A 82 -5.76 -8.26 0.24
N ASP A 83 -5.60 -9.18 1.20
CA ASP A 83 -6.26 -9.08 2.50
C ASP A 83 -5.75 -7.87 3.30
N SER A 84 -4.56 -7.35 2.99
CA SER A 84 -4.01 -6.12 3.60
C SER A 84 -4.67 -4.85 3.06
N TYR A 85 -5.24 -4.86 1.85
CA TYR A 85 -5.69 -3.66 1.14
C TYR A 85 -6.70 -2.84 1.96
N THR A 86 -7.75 -3.50 2.45
CA THR A 86 -8.79 -2.84 3.24
C THR A 86 -8.23 -2.31 4.57
N VAL A 87 -7.38 -3.11 5.21
CA VAL A 87 -6.76 -2.77 6.50
C VAL A 87 -5.84 -1.55 6.38
N GLU A 88 -5.14 -1.40 5.26
CA GLU A 88 -4.28 -0.25 4.96
C GLU A 88 -5.09 0.99 4.58
N ARG A 89 -6.01 0.86 3.62
CA ARG A 89 -6.63 2.00 2.94
C ARG A 89 -7.85 2.56 3.66
N GLN A 90 -8.65 1.72 4.33
CA GLN A 90 -9.86 2.19 5.00
C GLN A 90 -9.60 3.26 6.07
N PRO A 91 -8.58 3.14 6.95
CA PRO A 91 -8.27 4.19 7.93
C PRO A 91 -7.81 5.51 7.28
N VAL A 92 -7.07 5.42 6.16
CA VAL A 92 -6.61 6.59 5.40
C VAL A 92 -7.78 7.30 4.73
N ASP A 93 -8.70 6.54 4.14
CA ASP A 93 -9.93 7.07 3.57
C ASP A 93 -10.77 7.78 4.63
N ALA A 94 -10.98 7.13 5.78
CA ALA A 94 -11.75 7.71 6.88
C ALA A 94 -11.13 9.04 7.33
N PHE A 95 -9.81 9.05 7.60
CA PHE A 95 -9.06 10.25 7.95
C PHE A 95 -9.22 11.36 6.91
N THR A 96 -9.07 11.03 5.62
CA THR A 96 -9.20 12.01 4.53
C THR A 96 -10.60 12.62 4.49
N VAL A 97 -11.66 11.83 4.73
CA VAL A 97 -13.02 12.38 4.77
C VAL A 97 -13.29 13.20 6.02
N ASP A 98 -12.77 12.80 7.16
CA ASP A 98 -12.91 13.56 8.40
C ASP A 98 -12.27 14.94 8.20
N GLN A 99 -11.12 15.00 7.54
CA GLN A 99 -10.44 16.26 7.20
C GLN A 99 -11.22 17.09 6.17
N ALA A 100 -11.76 16.48 5.12
CA ALA A 100 -12.60 17.19 4.15
C ALA A 100 -13.87 17.75 4.80
N THR A 101 -14.49 16.99 5.69
CA THR A 101 -15.70 17.37 6.42
C THR A 101 -15.42 18.48 7.42
N ALA A 102 -14.33 18.38 8.19
CA ALA A 102 -13.90 19.44 9.11
C ALA A 102 -13.69 20.77 8.38
N ARG A 103 -13.03 20.72 7.21
CA ARG A 103 -12.82 21.91 6.36
C ARG A 103 -14.12 22.48 5.83
N PHE A 104 -15.06 21.64 5.42
CA PHE A 104 -16.39 22.10 5.02
C PHE A 104 -17.09 22.81 6.18
N TYR A 105 -17.12 22.20 7.37
CA TYR A 105 -17.75 22.80 8.55
C TYR A 105 -17.10 24.12 8.97
N ASN A 106 -15.78 24.23 8.90
CA ASN A 106 -15.09 25.45 9.30
C ASN A 106 -15.21 26.56 8.26
N ARG A 107 -15.10 26.22 6.97
CA ARG A 107 -14.94 27.20 5.87
C ARG A 107 -16.26 27.57 5.20
N ILE A 108 -17.28 26.71 5.26
CA ILE A 108 -18.59 26.91 4.62
C ILE A 108 -19.69 27.11 5.67
N ASP A 109 -19.86 26.16 6.58
CA ASP A 109 -20.95 26.22 7.58
C ASP A 109 -20.60 27.08 8.80
N HIS A 110 -19.31 27.40 8.98
CA HIS A 110 -18.76 28.17 10.09
C HIS A 110 -19.16 27.63 11.49
N VAL A 111 -19.19 26.31 11.66
CA VAL A 111 -19.54 25.62 12.92
C VAL A 111 -18.63 26.06 14.07
N GLN A 112 -19.22 26.23 15.27
CA GLN A 112 -18.51 26.61 16.50
C GLN A 112 -18.72 25.58 17.62
N PRO A 113 -17.65 25.12 18.31
CA PRO A 113 -16.24 25.43 18.03
C PRO A 113 -15.76 24.83 16.70
N PRO A 114 -14.68 25.36 16.09
CA PRO A 114 -14.17 24.83 14.84
C PRO A 114 -13.74 23.37 14.99
N ALA A 115 -14.04 22.55 13.98
CA ALA A 115 -13.57 21.19 13.89
C ALA A 115 -12.04 21.14 13.75
N SER A 116 -11.41 20.10 14.29
CA SER A 116 -9.96 19.93 14.22
C SER A 116 -9.50 19.68 12.78
N GLU A 117 -8.58 20.51 12.29
CA GLU A 117 -7.96 20.37 10.98
C GLU A 117 -6.47 20.04 11.11
N GLU A 118 -6.00 19.13 10.27
CA GLU A 118 -4.59 18.89 9.99
C GLU A 118 -4.14 19.73 8.78
N ALA A 119 -2.85 20.03 8.71
CA ALA A 119 -2.28 20.73 7.56
C ALA A 119 -2.50 19.96 6.25
N ASP A 120 -2.70 20.67 5.14
CA ASP A 120 -3.00 20.07 3.82
C ASP A 120 -1.95 19.01 3.43
N LEU A 121 -0.65 19.35 3.57
CA LEU A 121 0.44 18.40 3.29
C LEU A 121 0.43 17.15 4.20
N THR A 122 -0.06 17.26 5.43
CA THR A 122 -0.21 16.09 6.32
C THR A 122 -1.28 15.14 5.78
N VAL A 123 -2.37 15.69 5.24
CA VAL A 123 -3.45 14.90 4.65
C VAL A 123 -3.03 14.29 3.31
N GLU A 124 -2.37 15.08 2.46
CA GLU A 124 -2.00 14.68 1.10
C GLU A 124 -0.79 13.75 1.04
N LEU A 125 0.27 14.06 1.80
CA LEU A 125 1.56 13.37 1.71
C LEU A 125 1.91 12.60 2.99
N GLY A 126 1.30 12.96 4.12
CA GLY A 126 1.63 12.45 5.45
C GLY A 126 0.81 11.24 5.91
N TYR A 127 -0.16 10.77 5.13
CA TYR A 127 -0.92 9.57 5.51
C TYR A 127 0.01 8.35 5.63
N ALA A 128 -0.35 7.46 6.55
CA ALA A 128 0.43 6.29 6.93
C ALA A 128 -0.48 5.08 7.07
N TYR A 129 0.09 3.88 6.91
CA TYR A 129 -0.60 2.62 7.17
C TYR A 129 -0.23 2.13 8.57
N PRO A 130 -1.13 2.21 9.56
CA PRO A 130 -0.82 1.65 10.86
C PRO A 130 -0.70 0.14 10.78
N LYS A 131 -1.44 -0.54 9.90
CA LYS A 131 -1.52 -2.00 9.78
C LYS A 131 -1.56 -2.38 8.30
N GLY A 132 -1.18 -3.60 7.96
CA GLY A 132 -1.18 -4.10 6.59
C GLY A 132 0.04 -4.94 6.28
N ALA A 133 0.53 -4.85 5.04
CA ALA A 133 1.76 -5.45 4.54
C ALA A 133 2.99 -4.66 5.03
N ILE A 134 3.16 -4.66 6.35
CA ILE A 134 4.26 -4.02 7.07
C ILE A 134 4.72 -4.91 8.24
N ILE A 135 5.97 -4.73 8.66
CA ILE A 135 6.56 -5.38 9.82
C ILE A 135 6.98 -4.32 10.81
N ARG A 136 6.21 -4.22 11.90
CA ARG A 136 6.47 -3.27 12.97
C ARG A 136 7.71 -3.67 13.77
N GLY A 137 8.56 -2.69 14.05
CA GLY A 137 9.60 -2.81 15.06
C GLY A 137 9.02 -2.71 16.48
N LYS A 138 9.81 -3.10 17.48
CA LYS A 138 9.40 -3.05 18.91
C LYS A 138 9.15 -1.62 19.41
N SER A 139 9.83 -0.64 18.81
CA SER A 139 9.77 0.79 19.19
C SER A 139 8.80 1.63 18.34
N SER A 140 8.29 1.11 17.22
CA SER A 140 7.50 1.90 16.26
C SER A 140 6.02 1.52 16.29
N ARG A 141 5.22 2.22 17.11
CA ARG A 141 3.76 2.12 17.06
C ARG A 141 3.19 3.40 16.43
N LEU A 142 2.90 3.34 15.14
CA LEU A 142 2.01 4.32 14.52
C LEU A 142 0.62 4.16 15.13
N GLU A 143 0.24 5.15 15.94
CA GLU A 143 -1.09 5.22 16.55
C GLU A 143 -2.11 5.84 15.60
N LYS A 144 -1.66 6.81 14.79
CA LYS A 144 -2.47 7.54 13.81
C LYS A 144 -2.21 7.01 12.40
N ALA A 145 -3.21 7.17 11.53
CA ALA A 145 -3.08 6.90 10.09
C ALA A 145 -2.39 8.03 9.32
N PHE A 146 -1.62 8.88 10.02
CA PHE A 146 -0.86 9.98 9.43
C PHE A 146 0.27 10.43 10.36
N GLU A 147 1.26 11.11 9.78
CA GLU A 147 2.29 11.88 10.48
C GLU A 147 2.65 13.14 9.66
N SER A 148 3.34 14.10 10.28
CA SER A 148 3.79 15.28 9.53
C SER A 148 4.91 14.90 8.57
N PRO A 149 4.81 15.20 7.26
CA PRO A 149 5.86 14.88 6.29
C PRO A 149 7.16 15.69 6.52
N SER A 150 7.07 16.79 7.26
CA SER A 150 8.22 17.61 7.67
C SER A 150 9.05 16.96 8.79
N ALA A 151 8.46 16.05 9.57
CA ALA A 151 9.10 15.37 10.69
C ALA A 151 8.82 13.85 10.62
N PRO A 152 9.30 13.17 9.56
CA PRO A 152 8.99 11.76 9.33
C PRO A 152 9.60 10.90 10.43
N SER A 153 8.86 9.87 10.87
CA SER A 153 9.39 8.92 11.85
C SER A 153 10.27 7.84 11.22
N ALA A 154 10.14 7.63 9.91
CA ALA A 154 10.74 6.52 9.17
C ALA A 154 10.42 5.15 9.82
N SER A 155 9.17 5.01 10.23
CA SER A 155 8.62 3.77 10.79
C SER A 155 8.00 2.90 9.70
N ALA A 156 7.87 1.60 9.94
CA ALA A 156 7.09 0.75 9.06
C ALA A 156 5.63 1.24 8.99
N GLY A 157 5.14 1.51 7.77
CA GLY A 157 3.84 2.10 7.50
C GLY A 157 3.87 3.58 7.11
N THR A 158 5.00 4.29 7.25
CA THR A 158 5.11 5.69 6.81
C THR A 158 5.74 5.80 5.44
N ARG A 159 5.47 6.91 4.75
CA ARG A 159 6.11 7.23 3.47
C ARG A 159 7.63 7.37 3.67
N PHE A 160 8.41 6.82 2.75
CA PHE A 160 9.85 7.06 2.70
C PHE A 160 10.10 8.56 2.49
N PRO A 161 10.97 9.20 3.30
CA PRO A 161 11.05 10.65 3.26
C PRO A 161 11.79 11.14 2.02
N HIS A 162 11.34 12.28 1.50
CA HIS A 162 12.09 13.02 0.50
C HIS A 162 13.40 13.53 1.12
N VAL A 163 14.52 13.27 0.44
CA VAL A 163 15.82 13.88 0.69
C VAL A 163 16.49 14.12 -0.65
N CYS A 164 17.22 15.23 -0.80
CA CYS A 164 18.02 15.45 -2.00
C CYS A 164 19.24 14.54 -1.97
N VAL A 165 19.37 13.68 -2.98
CA VAL A 165 20.56 12.85 -3.23
C VAL A 165 21.20 13.28 -4.55
N LYS A 166 22.49 13.00 -4.73
CA LYS A 166 23.25 13.39 -5.92
C LYS A 166 23.62 12.16 -6.75
N ALA A 167 23.31 12.15 -8.04
CA ALA A 167 23.73 11.12 -8.98
C ALA A 167 24.54 11.74 -10.12
N GLY A 168 25.86 11.54 -10.12
CA GLY A 168 26.76 12.35 -10.95
C GLY A 168 26.59 13.83 -10.62
N ASP A 169 26.35 14.69 -11.61
CA ASP A 169 26.09 16.12 -11.37
C ASP A 169 24.61 16.48 -11.12
N ARG A 170 23.72 15.49 -11.19
CA ARG A 170 22.27 15.72 -11.05
C ARG A 170 21.83 15.61 -9.60
N ARG A 171 20.97 16.53 -9.17
CA ARG A 171 20.19 16.39 -7.92
C ARG A 171 18.94 15.58 -8.21
N LEU A 172 18.68 14.58 -7.38
CA LEU A 172 17.50 13.72 -7.41
C LEU A 172 16.82 13.73 -6.04
N SER A 173 15.56 13.33 -6.02
CA SER A 173 14.89 12.94 -4.79
C SER A 173 15.26 11.50 -4.44
N ALA A 174 15.43 11.18 -3.15
CA ALA A 174 15.52 9.80 -2.68
C ALA A 174 14.28 8.97 -3.08
N LEU A 175 13.13 9.62 -3.32
CA LEU A 175 11.94 8.98 -3.85
C LEU A 175 12.09 8.51 -5.31
N ASP A 176 12.98 9.13 -6.09
CA ASP A 176 13.20 8.77 -7.50
C ASP A 176 13.93 7.42 -7.64
N LEU A 177 14.47 6.90 -6.53
CA LEU A 177 15.05 5.57 -6.44
C LEU A 177 13.97 4.48 -6.39
N ILE A 178 12.73 4.84 -6.05
CA ILE A 178 11.61 3.91 -5.94
C ILE A 178 10.91 3.85 -7.29
N LYS A 179 11.01 2.69 -7.94
CA LYS A 179 10.44 2.45 -9.27
C LYS A 179 9.38 1.35 -9.20
N GLN A 180 9.76 0.15 -9.62
CA GLN A 180 8.86 -1.01 -9.70
C GLN A 180 9.20 -2.07 -8.66
N ASN A 181 10.48 -2.19 -8.29
CA ASN A 181 10.98 -3.18 -7.35
C ASN A 181 10.88 -2.68 -5.90
N LEU A 182 11.01 -3.61 -4.96
CA LEU A 182 11.29 -3.25 -3.57
C LEU A 182 12.65 -2.57 -3.50
N VAL A 183 12.76 -1.54 -2.66
CA VAL A 183 14.02 -0.80 -2.48
C VAL A 183 14.54 -1.06 -1.07
N LEU A 184 15.77 -1.56 -0.96
CA LEU A 184 16.45 -1.76 0.31
C LEU A 184 17.50 -0.66 0.51
N VAL A 185 17.33 0.17 1.54
CA VAL A 185 18.14 1.38 1.74
C VAL A 185 18.83 1.36 3.10
N ASN A 186 20.15 1.53 3.09
CA ASN A 186 20.95 1.83 4.28
C ASN A 186 21.79 3.09 4.04
N THR A 187 22.39 3.64 5.10
CA THR A 187 23.17 4.88 5.02
C THR A 187 24.65 4.70 5.38
N GLU A 188 25.16 3.48 5.31
CA GLU A 188 26.53 3.15 5.69
C GLU A 188 27.29 2.51 4.53
N SER A 189 28.61 2.60 4.57
CA SER A 189 29.49 1.97 3.58
C SER A 189 29.77 0.52 3.96
N ASN A 190 29.85 -0.37 2.97
CA ASN A 190 30.16 -1.81 3.15
C ASN A 190 29.12 -2.52 4.02
N SER A 191 27.85 -2.19 3.81
CA SER A 191 26.73 -2.80 4.49
C SER A 191 26.51 -4.23 4.00
N PRO A 192 26.31 -5.22 4.91
CA PRO A 192 26.02 -6.60 4.52
C PRO A 192 24.69 -6.73 3.75
N TRP A 193 23.82 -5.71 3.84
CA TRP A 193 22.50 -5.72 3.24
C TRP A 193 22.52 -5.72 1.72
N LEU A 194 23.58 -5.20 1.08
CA LEU A 194 23.69 -5.23 -0.39
C LEU A 194 23.93 -6.64 -0.90
N GLN A 195 24.87 -7.38 -0.29
CA GLN A 195 25.11 -8.77 -0.68
C GLN A 195 23.90 -9.65 -0.36
N VAL A 196 23.20 -9.34 0.73
CA VAL A 196 21.98 -10.05 1.12
C VAL A 196 20.85 -9.82 0.12
N ALA A 197 20.63 -8.59 -0.35
CA ALA A 197 19.63 -8.31 -1.38
C ALA A 197 19.96 -9.01 -2.71
N GLN A 198 21.25 -9.13 -3.07
CA GLN A 198 21.69 -9.87 -4.25
C GLN A 198 21.56 -11.39 -4.11
N ALA A 199 21.54 -11.91 -2.89
CA ALA A 199 21.39 -13.34 -2.62
C ALA A 199 19.93 -13.81 -2.71
N VAL A 200 18.97 -12.88 -2.68
CA VAL A 200 17.55 -13.15 -2.93
C VAL A 200 17.36 -13.40 -4.43
N ASN A 201 16.92 -14.61 -4.78
CA ASN A 201 16.80 -15.04 -6.18
C ASN A 201 15.36 -14.94 -6.71
N ALA A 202 14.37 -15.02 -5.83
CA ALA A 202 12.97 -15.05 -6.25
C ALA A 202 12.38 -13.66 -6.54
N LEU A 203 13.11 -12.59 -6.22
CA LEU A 203 12.63 -11.22 -6.39
C LEU A 203 13.78 -10.24 -6.65
N GLU A 204 13.60 -9.33 -7.59
CA GLU A 204 14.51 -8.21 -7.78
C GLU A 204 14.32 -7.17 -6.66
N ILE A 205 15.42 -6.82 -5.99
CA ILE A 205 15.45 -5.80 -4.94
C ILE A 205 16.51 -4.77 -5.30
N ASP A 206 16.09 -3.52 -5.45
CA ASP A 206 16.99 -2.40 -5.69
C ASP A 206 17.65 -2.00 -4.36
N ALA A 207 18.90 -2.43 -4.15
CA ALA A 207 19.64 -2.14 -2.93
C ALA A 207 20.57 -0.94 -3.09
N TYR A 208 20.47 0.01 -2.15
CA TYR A 208 21.29 1.23 -2.15
C TYR A 208 21.95 1.45 -0.78
N GLU A 209 23.28 1.67 -0.82
CA GLU A 209 23.98 2.40 0.22
C GLU A 209 23.88 3.88 -0.12
N LEU A 210 23.32 4.71 0.76
CA LEU A 210 23.20 6.15 0.55
C LEU A 210 24.07 6.87 1.58
N HIS A 211 25.31 7.14 1.18
CA HIS A 211 26.29 7.91 1.95
C HIS A 211 27.05 8.88 1.04
N LYS A 212 28.02 9.60 1.60
CA LYS A 212 28.75 10.67 0.90
C LYS A 212 29.48 10.27 -0.40
N SER A 213 29.76 8.98 -0.58
CA SER A 213 30.62 8.46 -1.65
C SER A 213 30.01 7.24 -2.34
N SER A 214 28.73 6.97 -2.11
CA SER A 214 28.04 5.85 -2.72
C SER A 214 27.74 6.10 -4.20
N ILE A 215 27.42 5.03 -4.91
CA ILE A 215 26.97 5.04 -6.31
C ILE A 215 25.74 4.13 -6.43
N PRO A 216 24.77 4.45 -7.30
CA PRO A 216 24.73 5.60 -8.21
C PRO A 216 24.29 6.92 -7.56
N ALA A 217 23.77 6.90 -6.33
CA ALA A 217 23.26 8.08 -5.63
C ALA A 217 23.98 8.32 -4.31
N GLN A 218 24.27 9.60 -4.00
CA GLN A 218 25.04 10.06 -2.85
C GLN A 218 24.17 10.88 -1.91
N ASP A 219 24.18 10.51 -0.64
CA ASP A 219 23.70 11.36 0.45
C ASP A 219 24.88 12.20 0.98
N ALA A 220 25.24 13.25 0.24
CA ALA A 220 26.44 14.05 0.48
C ALA A 220 26.48 14.68 1.88
N GLU A 221 25.32 15.15 2.35
CA GLU A 221 25.16 15.86 3.63
C GLU A 221 24.69 14.94 4.78
N GLY A 222 24.44 13.66 4.50
CA GLY A 222 23.92 12.70 5.48
C GLY A 222 22.48 13.01 5.92
N ASP A 223 21.71 13.67 5.06
CA ASP A 223 20.37 14.16 5.36
C ASP A 223 19.37 13.02 5.50
N LEU A 224 19.54 11.92 4.74
CA LEU A 224 18.68 10.76 4.86
C LEU A 224 18.88 10.06 6.20
N ARG A 225 20.14 9.88 6.61
CA ARG A 225 20.45 9.29 7.93
C ARG A 225 19.84 10.12 9.06
N LYS A 226 19.99 11.45 9.00
CA LYS A 226 19.43 12.38 9.99
C LYS A 226 17.90 12.34 10.01
N ARG A 227 17.27 12.40 8.83
CA ARG A 227 15.82 12.49 8.67
C ARG A 227 15.11 11.19 9.06
N CYS A 228 15.70 10.04 8.74
CA CYS A 228 15.18 8.73 9.14
C CYS A 228 15.59 8.31 10.56
N LYS A 229 16.50 9.06 11.20
CA LYS A 229 17.11 8.70 12.49
C LYS A 229 17.64 7.26 12.48
N LEU A 230 18.33 6.90 11.40
CA LEU A 230 18.87 5.54 11.23
C LEU A 230 20.10 5.35 12.12
N ALA A 231 20.05 4.32 12.95
CA ALA A 231 21.18 3.83 13.70
C ALA A 231 22.12 3.05 12.79
N SER A 232 23.34 2.79 13.28
CA SER A 232 24.34 2.04 12.54
C SER A 232 23.86 0.63 12.23
N GLY A 233 24.07 0.14 11.01
CA GLY A 233 23.65 -1.16 10.49
C GLY A 233 22.15 -1.37 10.31
N GLU A 234 21.30 -0.37 10.57
CA GLU A 234 19.87 -0.46 10.24
C GLU A 234 19.64 -0.32 8.73
N VAL A 235 18.54 -0.93 8.28
CA VAL A 235 18.10 -0.85 6.88
C VAL A 235 16.60 -0.62 6.81
N LEU A 236 16.16 0.04 5.75
CA LEU A 236 14.76 0.24 5.41
C LEU A 236 14.42 -0.55 4.15
N LEU A 237 13.36 -1.34 4.19
CA LEU A 237 12.74 -1.94 3.01
C LEU A 237 11.52 -1.09 2.64
N VAL A 238 11.53 -0.55 1.43
CA VAL A 238 10.54 0.37 0.90
C VAL A 238 9.78 -0.30 -0.24
N ARG A 239 8.46 -0.19 -0.20
CA ARG A 239 7.54 -0.71 -1.22
C ARG A 239 7.58 0.12 -2.51
N PRO A 240 7.14 -0.46 -3.64
CA PRO A 240 6.98 0.28 -4.90
C PRO A 240 6.03 1.47 -4.80
N ASP A 241 5.09 1.47 -3.85
CA ASP A 241 4.19 2.60 -3.57
C ASP A 241 4.80 3.69 -2.66
N GLY A 242 6.07 3.54 -2.29
CA GLY A 242 6.85 4.51 -1.52
C GLY A 242 6.69 4.43 0.00
N PHE A 243 6.03 3.38 0.51
CA PHE A 243 5.87 3.16 1.95
C PHE A 243 6.95 2.25 2.51
N ILE A 244 7.51 2.60 3.67
CA ILE A 244 8.44 1.75 4.39
C ILE A 244 7.66 0.53 4.89
N ALA A 245 7.99 -0.66 4.41
CA ALA A 245 7.35 -1.90 4.85
C ALA A 245 8.05 -2.50 6.06
N TRP A 246 9.37 -2.31 6.18
CA TRP A 246 10.14 -2.89 7.26
C TRP A 246 11.37 -2.04 7.57
N ARG A 247 11.71 -1.96 8.86
CA ARG A 247 12.97 -1.41 9.38
C ARG A 247 13.66 -2.52 10.16
N ALA A 248 14.85 -2.92 9.72
CA ALA A 248 15.63 -3.94 10.40
C ALA A 248 16.62 -3.31 11.39
N GLU A 249 16.77 -3.95 12.54
CA GLU A 249 17.77 -3.61 13.55
C GLU A 249 19.16 -4.17 13.19
N THR A 250 20.21 -3.53 13.70
CA THR A 250 21.65 -3.78 13.43
C THR A 250 22.12 -5.23 13.63
N ARG A 251 21.47 -5.99 14.51
CA ARG A 251 21.92 -7.34 14.89
C ARG A 251 20.71 -8.25 15.06
N ARG A 252 20.63 -9.29 14.22
CA ARG A 252 19.61 -10.34 14.35
C ARG A 252 20.27 -11.69 14.60
N GLU A 253 19.80 -12.39 15.62
CA GLU A 253 20.05 -13.82 15.81
C GLU A 253 19.42 -14.55 14.61
N GLY A 254 20.24 -15.22 13.78
CA GLY A 254 19.83 -15.86 12.53
C GLY A 254 20.47 -15.28 11.26
N GLY A 255 21.04 -14.06 11.31
CA GLY A 255 21.71 -13.44 10.16
C GLY A 255 20.80 -12.58 9.27
N HIS A 256 21.42 -11.80 8.38
CA HIS A 256 20.73 -10.77 7.60
C HIS A 256 19.83 -11.34 6.49
N LEU A 257 20.24 -12.45 5.85
CA LEU A 257 19.47 -13.09 4.78
C LEU A 257 18.15 -13.67 5.29
N ASP A 258 18.21 -14.45 6.37
CA ASP A 258 17.00 -15.00 7.01
C ASP A 258 16.04 -13.90 7.45
N ALA A 259 16.58 -12.78 7.95
CA ALA A 259 15.77 -11.62 8.34
C ALA A 259 15.08 -10.96 7.15
N LEU A 260 15.77 -10.79 6.02
CA LEU A 260 15.18 -10.25 4.80
C LEU A 260 14.13 -11.23 4.22
N ASN A 261 14.41 -12.53 4.21
CA ASN A 261 13.49 -13.54 3.70
C ASN A 261 12.21 -13.66 4.53
N ASP A 262 12.31 -13.64 5.87
CA ASP A 262 11.13 -13.53 6.74
C ASP A 262 10.34 -12.26 6.42
N ALA A 263 11.06 -11.15 6.20
CA ALA A 263 10.41 -9.89 5.91
C ALA A 263 9.62 -9.93 4.60
N LEU A 264 10.25 -10.43 3.52
CA LEU A 264 9.62 -10.60 2.21
C LEU A 264 8.43 -11.55 2.26
N CYS A 265 8.54 -12.70 2.92
CA CYS A 265 7.43 -13.64 3.09
C CYS A 265 6.20 -12.98 3.70
N ARG A 266 6.40 -12.22 4.78
CA ARG A 266 5.31 -11.57 5.51
C ARG A 266 4.72 -10.38 4.74
N ILE A 267 5.55 -9.61 4.05
CA ILE A 267 5.10 -8.44 3.28
C ILE A 267 4.40 -8.87 1.99
N LEU A 268 4.85 -9.94 1.33
CA LEU A 268 4.28 -10.43 0.08
C LEU A 268 3.19 -11.50 0.28
N GLY A 269 2.92 -11.88 1.53
CA GLY A 269 1.91 -12.88 1.88
C GLY A 269 2.30 -14.33 1.50
N ALA A 270 3.57 -14.57 1.16
CA ALA A 270 4.06 -15.88 0.79
C ALA A 270 4.28 -16.74 2.05
N SER A 271 3.57 -17.87 2.13
CA SER A 271 3.76 -18.85 3.20
C SER A 271 4.89 -19.81 2.78
N ASN A 272 6.12 -19.59 3.25
CA ASN A 272 7.30 -20.45 3.07
C ASN A 272 8.05 -20.39 1.73
N ALA A 273 7.98 -19.28 0.97
CA ALA A 273 8.90 -19.10 -0.14
C ALA A 273 10.30 -18.76 0.43
N SER A 274 11.30 -19.60 0.17
CA SER A 274 12.70 -19.19 0.35
C SER A 274 12.99 -18.21 -0.78
N PHE A 275 13.01 -16.91 -0.45
CA PHE A 275 13.40 -15.85 -1.38
C PHE A 275 14.91 -15.86 -1.61
#